data_AF-A0A8B6GIX1-F1
#
_entry.id   AF-A0A8B6GIX1-F1
#
_cell.length_a   1.000
_cell.length_b   1.000
_cell.length_c   1.000
_cell.angle_alpha   90.00
_cell.angle_beta   90.00
_cell.angle_gamma   90.00
#
_symmetry.space_group_name_H-M   'P 1'
#
loop_
_entity.id
_entity.type
_entity.pdbx_description
1 polymer ?
#
loop_
_entity_poly.entity_id
_entity_poly.type
_entity_poly.pdbx_seq_one_letter_code
_entity_poly.pdbx_strand_id
1 'polypeptide(L)'
;MRYVDFWFDSIHCHRTVNERASKGHFDPPILLVFTGKDEYNKIEFEKREKELNDQIEHAFRYKSKHSHLHERFFLSNIEDVDDEFEKLRYAVFENAEKMDMWGKSFPLKWIILEHLIEINKKDGKNFITFTDMLNLAKHPDINIIKEDDLLLFLRFQHNVGNIIFFENIRDLIILKPQWLADAFRCLVSDRIDGRRLRHLQDWTLLKQQGKISESLITELFESKCGSQFAGQKVNLHKVMEKLDILVKIPNSSYYIMPSMMPSSTFDVVCKTFGILSKNCHRSSWICLKFVFLPPSFFNYLSASFLRNYYPSQVNNVIALYRGICMFDIDSSGCKKILVTMSTDTIALQVVSFSTEQQEGFGSTCSDIYSEVKQFIEEMIKRYMVKISYKLHFKCSDGYYHKDTFAFENLTRDQKCFCVQHTKYHRSEKLYSPWIKNEVERSLHDRMITSTKKVDLNPSGEATAGQ
;
A
#
# COMPACT_ATOMS: atom_id res chain seq x y z
N MET A 1 13.25 -17.74 -5.07
CA MET A 1 12.11 -17.78 -4.12
C MET A 1 11.65 -16.44 -3.56
N ARG A 2 12.50 -15.55 -2.99
CA ARG A 2 12.03 -14.26 -2.42
C ARG A 2 11.15 -13.41 -3.36
N TYR A 3 11.48 -13.36 -4.64
CA TYR A 3 10.70 -12.66 -5.66
C TYR A 3 9.29 -13.26 -5.83
N VAL A 4 9.19 -14.59 -5.93
CA VAL A 4 7.90 -15.29 -6.05
C VAL A 4 7.08 -15.09 -4.77
N ASP A 5 7.71 -15.22 -3.59
CA ASP A 5 7.06 -15.03 -2.29
C ASP A 5 6.43 -13.63 -2.17
N PHE A 6 7.16 -12.60 -2.60
CA PHE A 6 6.71 -11.21 -2.65
C PHE A 6 5.48 -11.01 -3.54
N TRP A 7 5.47 -11.54 -4.77
CA TRP A 7 4.32 -11.38 -5.67
C TRP A 7 3.08 -12.11 -5.17
N PHE A 8 3.27 -13.29 -4.57
CA PHE A 8 2.17 -14.00 -3.92
C PHE A 8 1.58 -13.21 -2.76
N ASP A 9 2.42 -12.61 -1.91
CA ASP A 9 1.91 -11.75 -0.84
C ASP A 9 1.21 -10.51 -1.38
N SER A 10 1.75 -9.90 -2.45
CA SER A 10 1.13 -8.76 -3.13
C SER A 10 -0.24 -9.11 -3.69
N ILE A 11 -0.43 -10.28 -4.30
CA ILE A 11 -1.75 -10.71 -4.80
C ILE A 11 -2.67 -11.06 -3.63
N HIS A 12 -2.17 -11.82 -2.65
CA HIS A 12 -2.93 -12.23 -1.48
C HIS A 12 -3.45 -11.04 -0.67
N CYS A 13 -2.67 -9.95 -0.57
CA CYS A 13 -3.12 -8.76 0.15
C CYS A 13 -4.19 -7.97 -0.63
N HIS A 14 -4.30 -8.10 -1.95
CA HIS A 14 -5.32 -7.41 -2.75
C HIS A 14 -6.56 -8.26 -3.05
N ARG A 15 -6.69 -9.44 -2.42
CA ARG A 15 -7.87 -10.30 -2.63
C ARG A 15 -9.13 -9.70 -1.98
N THR A 16 -10.22 -9.68 -2.73
CA THR A 16 -11.56 -9.38 -2.21
C THR A 16 -12.12 -10.61 -1.52
N VAL A 17 -12.53 -10.50 -0.25
CA VAL A 17 -13.27 -11.58 0.43
C VAL A 17 -14.69 -11.12 0.67
N ASN A 18 -15.64 -11.87 0.12
CA ASN A 18 -17.04 -11.68 0.40
C ASN A 18 -17.42 -12.54 1.61
N GLU A 19 -17.51 -11.95 2.80
CA GLU A 19 -17.80 -12.67 4.07
C GLU A 19 -19.17 -13.36 4.08
N ARG A 20 -20.07 -12.98 3.16
CA ARG A 20 -21.42 -13.56 3.03
C ARG A 20 -21.51 -14.73 2.06
N ALA A 21 -20.44 -15.06 1.33
CA ALA A 21 -20.44 -16.19 0.42
C ALA A 21 -20.19 -17.48 1.21
N SER A 22 -21.28 -18.16 1.55
CA SER A 22 -21.26 -19.55 1.98
C SER A 22 -20.56 -20.40 0.91
N LYS A 23 -19.48 -21.09 1.30
CA LYS A 23 -18.81 -22.18 0.55
C LYS A 23 -18.68 -21.95 -0.97
N GLY A 24 -17.58 -21.34 -1.41
CA GLY A 24 -17.20 -21.45 -2.83
C GLY A 24 -16.33 -20.36 -3.44
N HIS A 25 -15.94 -19.31 -2.72
CA HIS A 25 -15.10 -18.28 -3.35
C HIS A 25 -13.65 -18.76 -3.50
N PHE A 26 -13.19 -18.89 -4.73
CA PHE A 26 -11.78 -19.14 -5.06
C PHE A 26 -10.99 -17.85 -4.83
N ASP A 27 -9.92 -17.97 -4.06
CA ASP A 27 -8.84 -16.99 -4.06
C ASP A 27 -8.41 -16.70 -5.52
N PRO A 28 -8.04 -15.45 -5.90
CA PRO A 28 -7.65 -15.15 -7.28
C PRO A 28 -6.56 -16.13 -7.74
N PRO A 29 -6.79 -16.91 -8.82
CA PRO A 29 -5.89 -17.97 -9.22
C PRO A 29 -4.58 -17.40 -9.75
N ILE A 30 -3.47 -18.03 -9.38
CA ILE A 30 -2.12 -17.73 -9.87
C ILE A 30 -1.65 -18.93 -10.68
N LEU A 31 -1.35 -18.65 -11.95
CA LEU A 31 -0.66 -19.56 -12.86
C LEU A 31 0.81 -19.13 -12.89
N LEU A 32 1.70 -20.01 -12.46
CA LEU A 32 3.15 -19.74 -12.50
C LEU A 32 3.71 -20.15 -13.85
N VAL A 33 4.18 -19.18 -14.62
CA VAL A 33 4.77 -19.41 -15.94
C VAL A 33 6.27 -19.17 -15.88
N PHE A 34 7.05 -20.21 -16.13
CA PHE A 34 8.49 -20.16 -16.28
C PHE A 34 8.83 -20.18 -17.76
N THR A 35 9.49 -19.13 -18.25
CA THR A 35 9.94 -19.01 -19.65
C THR A 35 11.43 -19.35 -19.78
N GLY A 36 11.90 -19.62 -21.00
CA GLY A 36 13.31 -19.95 -21.26
C GLY A 36 13.66 -21.42 -20.99
N LYS A 37 12.69 -22.34 -21.12
CA LYS A 37 12.93 -23.79 -21.05
C LYS A 37 13.99 -24.24 -22.06
N ASP A 38 14.02 -23.60 -23.22
CA ASP A 38 14.94 -23.84 -24.34
C ASP A 38 16.41 -23.53 -24.05
N GLU A 39 16.71 -22.80 -22.96
CA GLU A 39 18.08 -22.53 -22.54
C GLU A 39 18.77 -23.77 -21.93
N TYR A 40 18.03 -24.85 -21.65
CA TYR A 40 18.52 -26.04 -20.98
C TYR A 40 18.38 -27.27 -21.86
N ASN A 41 19.35 -28.18 -21.78
CA ASN A 41 19.13 -29.51 -22.33
C ASN A 41 18.11 -30.28 -21.45
N LYS A 42 17.57 -31.39 -21.98
CA LYS A 42 16.50 -32.16 -21.32
C LYS A 42 16.85 -32.57 -19.87
N ILE A 43 18.07 -33.04 -19.62
CA ILE A 43 18.49 -33.53 -18.30
C ILE A 43 18.62 -32.37 -17.31
N GLU A 44 19.20 -31.25 -17.76
CA GLU A 44 19.30 -30.04 -16.95
C GLU A 44 17.93 -29.46 -16.61
N PHE A 45 17.02 -29.46 -17.58
CA PHE A 45 15.65 -28.99 -17.40
C PHE A 45 14.91 -29.83 -16.37
N GLU A 46 14.87 -31.16 -16.51
CA GLU A 46 14.18 -32.07 -15.58
C GLU A 46 14.67 -31.89 -14.13
N LYS A 47 15.99 -31.72 -13.95
CA LYS A 47 16.57 -31.44 -12.65
C LYS A 47 16.08 -30.09 -12.09
N ARG A 48 16.11 -29.04 -12.91
CA ARG A 48 15.76 -27.68 -12.49
C ARG A 48 14.27 -27.51 -12.24
N GLU A 49 13.42 -28.13 -13.05
CA GLU A 49 11.98 -28.22 -12.84
C GLU A 49 11.68 -28.85 -11.48
N LYS A 50 12.30 -30.00 -11.19
CA LYS A 50 12.13 -30.68 -9.89
C LYS A 50 12.58 -29.78 -8.72
N GLU A 51 13.77 -29.19 -8.81
CA GLU A 51 14.29 -28.30 -7.77
C GLU A 51 13.36 -27.11 -7.53
N LEU A 52 12.81 -26.52 -8.59
CA LEU A 52 11.90 -25.38 -8.49
C LEU A 52 10.56 -25.76 -7.88
N ASN A 53 10.01 -26.90 -8.28
CA ASN A 53 8.78 -27.46 -7.70
C ASN A 53 8.95 -27.72 -6.21
N ASP A 54 10.05 -28.35 -5.80
CA ASP A 54 10.36 -28.60 -4.39
C ASP A 54 10.52 -27.30 -3.59
N GLN A 55 11.17 -26.28 -4.18
CA GLN A 55 11.31 -24.96 -3.55
C GLN A 55 9.98 -24.23 -3.37
N ILE A 56 9.09 -24.30 -4.36
CA ILE A 56 7.75 -23.69 -4.32
C ILE A 56 6.91 -24.39 -3.26
N GLU A 57 6.84 -25.72 -3.32
CA GLU A 57 6.14 -26.52 -2.31
C GLU A 57 6.63 -26.19 -0.90
N HIS A 58 7.94 -26.20 -0.69
CA HIS A 58 8.51 -25.88 0.62
C HIS A 58 8.20 -24.45 1.07
N ALA A 59 8.25 -23.48 0.16
CA ALA A 59 8.00 -22.08 0.49
C ALA A 59 6.53 -21.79 0.85
N PHE A 60 5.58 -22.57 0.31
CA PHE A 60 4.15 -22.26 0.42
C PHE A 60 3.34 -23.28 1.23
N ARG A 61 3.82 -24.50 1.50
CA ARG A 61 3.06 -25.60 2.14
C ARG A 61 2.21 -25.22 3.36
N TYR A 62 2.63 -24.23 4.15
CA TYR A 62 1.95 -23.79 5.38
C TYR A 62 1.47 -22.34 5.35
N LYS A 63 1.49 -21.69 4.17
CA LYS A 63 1.07 -20.29 4.04
C LYS A 63 -0.35 -20.23 3.48
N SER A 64 -1.17 -19.34 4.03
CA SER A 64 -2.54 -19.11 3.56
C SER A 64 -2.62 -18.76 2.07
N LYS A 65 -1.55 -18.21 1.50
CA LYS A 65 -1.46 -17.85 0.08
C LYS A 65 -1.19 -19.03 -0.87
N HIS A 66 -0.96 -20.24 -0.35
CA HIS A 66 -0.83 -21.43 -1.19
C HIS A 66 -2.10 -21.73 -1.99
N SER A 67 -3.27 -21.38 -1.46
CA SER A 67 -4.57 -21.55 -2.14
C SER A 67 -4.66 -20.81 -3.48
N HIS A 68 -3.83 -19.78 -3.71
CA HIS A 68 -3.77 -19.11 -5.00
C HIS A 68 -3.05 -19.92 -6.06
N LEU A 69 -2.11 -20.81 -5.70
CA LEU A 69 -1.33 -21.54 -6.68
C LEU A 69 -2.17 -22.66 -7.30
N HIS A 70 -2.52 -22.49 -8.56
CA HIS A 70 -3.33 -23.48 -9.27
C HIS A 70 -2.46 -24.39 -10.14
N GLU A 71 -1.68 -23.79 -11.04
CA GLU A 71 -0.85 -24.55 -12.00
C GLU A 71 0.50 -23.89 -12.27
N ARG A 72 1.39 -24.67 -12.88
CA ARG A 72 2.76 -24.30 -13.24
C ARG A 72 3.02 -24.73 -14.67
N PHE A 73 3.64 -23.85 -15.44
CA PHE A 73 3.96 -24.07 -16.85
C PHE A 73 5.43 -23.75 -17.10
N PHE A 74 6.05 -24.54 -17.96
CA PHE A 74 7.43 -24.35 -18.40
C PHE A 74 7.44 -24.22 -19.92
N LEU A 75 7.59 -22.98 -20.38
CA LEU A 75 7.46 -22.61 -21.79
C LEU A 75 8.82 -22.45 -22.46
N SER A 76 8.91 -22.97 -23.68
CA SER A 76 10.00 -22.65 -24.61
C SER A 76 9.75 -21.30 -25.28
N ASN A 77 10.80 -20.50 -25.45
CA ASN A 77 10.72 -19.22 -26.16
C ASN A 77 10.87 -19.33 -27.68
N ILE A 78 11.29 -20.51 -28.18
CA ILE A 78 11.64 -20.73 -29.59
C ILE A 78 10.74 -21.76 -30.28
N GLU A 79 9.96 -22.52 -29.53
CA GLU A 79 9.04 -23.50 -30.11
C GLU A 79 7.73 -22.80 -30.51
N ASP A 80 7.49 -22.69 -31.83
CA ASP A 80 6.27 -22.08 -32.39
C ASP A 80 5.01 -22.92 -32.14
N VAL A 81 5.17 -24.22 -31.87
CA VAL A 81 4.09 -25.17 -31.57
C VAL A 81 4.45 -25.87 -30.25
N ASP A 82 4.12 -25.22 -29.13
CA ASP A 82 4.28 -25.79 -27.80
C ASP A 82 2.91 -26.20 -27.27
N ASP A 83 2.69 -27.50 -27.06
CA ASP A 83 1.50 -28.02 -26.38
C ASP A 83 1.30 -27.36 -25.02
N GLU A 84 2.37 -26.87 -24.38
CA GLU A 84 2.28 -26.13 -23.11
C GLU A 84 1.59 -24.77 -23.26
N PHE A 85 1.70 -24.09 -24.42
CA PHE A 85 0.94 -22.86 -24.66
C PHE A 85 -0.56 -23.15 -24.72
N GLU A 86 -0.96 -24.25 -25.36
CA GLU A 86 -2.38 -24.64 -25.40
C GLU A 86 -2.89 -25.06 -24.02
N LYS A 87 -2.09 -25.81 -23.25
CA LYS A 87 -2.42 -26.12 -21.85
C LYS A 87 -2.58 -24.86 -21.01
N LEU A 88 -1.70 -23.88 -21.17
CA LEU A 88 -1.81 -22.60 -20.48
C LEU A 88 -3.09 -21.85 -20.88
N ARG A 89 -3.45 -21.81 -22.18
CA ARG A 89 -4.71 -21.21 -22.65
C ARG A 89 -5.92 -21.90 -22.04
N TYR A 90 -5.91 -23.24 -22.04
CA TYR A 90 -6.97 -24.03 -21.44
C TYR A 90 -7.10 -23.77 -19.94
N ALA A 91 -5.99 -23.75 -19.21
CA ALA A 91 -5.99 -23.44 -17.79
C ALA A 91 -6.51 -22.03 -17.49
N VAL A 92 -6.14 -21.02 -18.30
CA VAL A 92 -6.72 -19.66 -18.17
C VAL A 92 -8.24 -19.71 -18.34
N PHE A 93 -8.74 -20.42 -19.35
CA PHE A 93 -10.17 -20.59 -19.59
C PHE A 93 -10.87 -21.30 -18.42
N GLU A 94 -10.39 -22.48 -18.00
CA GLU A 94 -10.97 -23.23 -16.89
C GLU A 94 -10.99 -22.43 -15.58
N ASN A 95 -9.95 -21.64 -15.32
CA ASN A 95 -9.90 -20.78 -14.14
C ASN A 95 -10.89 -19.62 -14.24
N ALA A 96 -11.06 -19.03 -15.43
CA ALA A 96 -12.06 -18.00 -15.67
C ALA A 96 -13.50 -18.54 -15.48
N GLU A 97 -13.79 -19.76 -15.94
CA GLU A 97 -15.10 -20.40 -15.76
C GLU A 97 -15.45 -20.66 -14.29
N LYS A 98 -14.44 -20.91 -13.45
CA LYS A 98 -14.59 -21.10 -12.00
C LYS A 98 -14.77 -19.78 -11.25
N MET A 99 -14.53 -18.63 -11.88
CA MET A 99 -14.70 -17.34 -11.23
C MET A 99 -16.17 -17.03 -11.01
N ASP A 100 -16.47 -16.43 -9.86
CA ASP A 100 -17.81 -16.04 -9.44
C ASP A 100 -18.63 -15.27 -10.46
N MET A 101 -17.99 -14.52 -11.36
CA MET A 101 -18.67 -13.67 -12.32
C MET A 101 -19.15 -14.44 -13.56
N TRP A 102 -18.58 -15.62 -13.81
CA TRP A 102 -18.92 -16.44 -14.96
C TRP A 102 -20.35 -16.97 -14.86
N GLY A 103 -21.09 -16.93 -15.97
CA GLY A 103 -22.47 -17.40 -16.05
C GLY A 103 -23.49 -16.60 -15.22
N LYS A 104 -23.09 -15.53 -14.52
CA LYS A 104 -24.03 -14.66 -13.79
C LYS A 104 -24.92 -13.88 -14.76
N SER A 105 -26.21 -13.82 -14.45
CA SER A 105 -27.17 -13.01 -15.19
C SER A 105 -27.00 -11.53 -14.85
N PHE A 106 -26.93 -10.68 -15.88
CA PHE A 106 -26.92 -9.22 -15.72
C PHE A 106 -28.21 -8.61 -16.29
N PRO A 107 -28.66 -7.46 -15.77
CA PRO A 107 -29.77 -6.73 -16.39
C PRO A 107 -29.44 -6.36 -17.84
N LEU A 108 -30.34 -6.67 -18.78
CA LEU A 108 -30.13 -6.36 -20.20
C LEU A 108 -29.78 -4.89 -20.44
N LYS A 109 -30.42 -3.98 -19.69
CA LYS A 109 -30.12 -2.53 -19.71
C LYS A 109 -28.65 -2.19 -19.42
N TRP A 110 -27.98 -2.96 -18.55
CA TRP A 110 -26.55 -2.76 -18.26
C TRP A 110 -25.68 -3.19 -19.43
N ILE A 111 -26.00 -4.31 -20.08
CA ILE A 111 -25.28 -4.81 -21.25
C ILE A 111 -25.39 -3.83 -22.42
N ILE A 112 -26.59 -3.28 -22.66
CA ILE A 112 -26.79 -2.27 -23.71
C ILE A 112 -25.99 -1.00 -23.41
N LEU A 113 -26.01 -0.51 -22.16
CA LEU A 113 -25.24 0.66 -21.77
C LEU A 113 -23.73 0.42 -21.87
N GLU A 114 -23.24 -0.76 -21.48
CA GLU A 114 -21.85 -1.17 -21.63
C GLU A 114 -21.43 -1.19 -23.11
N HIS A 115 -22.28 -1.70 -24.00
CA HIS A 115 -22.04 -1.65 -25.44
C HIS A 115 -21.91 -0.20 -25.96
N LEU A 116 -22.78 0.71 -25.52
CA LEU A 116 -22.66 2.13 -25.89
C LEU A 116 -21.37 2.77 -25.35
N ILE A 117 -20.94 2.38 -24.15
CA ILE A 117 -19.66 2.80 -23.59
C ILE A 117 -18.50 2.31 -24.48
N GLU A 118 -18.53 1.06 -24.95
CA GLU A 118 -17.52 0.53 -25.87
C GLU A 118 -17.50 1.25 -27.22
N ILE A 119 -18.66 1.64 -27.75
CA ILE A 119 -18.72 2.50 -28.95
C ILE A 119 -18.03 3.84 -28.68
N ASN A 120 -18.36 4.51 -27.57
CA ASN A 120 -17.72 5.78 -27.20
C ASN A 120 -16.19 5.63 -27.03
N LYS A 121 -15.73 4.49 -26.48
CA LYS A 121 -14.30 4.18 -26.38
C LYS A 121 -13.66 4.06 -27.77
N LYS A 122 -14.31 3.35 -28.71
CA LYS A 122 -13.84 3.20 -30.10
C LYS A 122 -13.81 4.54 -30.85
N ASP A 123 -14.76 5.42 -30.56
CA ASP A 123 -14.81 6.80 -31.09
C ASP A 123 -13.75 7.74 -30.46
N GLY A 124 -12.86 7.20 -29.64
CA GLY A 124 -11.74 7.95 -29.07
C GLY A 124 -12.05 8.67 -27.75
N LYS A 125 -13.26 8.55 -27.20
CA LYS A 125 -13.56 9.14 -25.89
C LYS A 125 -12.85 8.36 -24.78
N ASN A 126 -12.08 9.08 -23.97
CA ASN A 126 -11.34 8.50 -22.84
C ASN A 126 -12.07 8.68 -21.50
N PHE A 127 -12.95 9.67 -21.42
CA PHE A 127 -13.78 9.96 -20.26
C PHE A 127 -15.11 10.60 -20.70
N ILE A 128 -16.07 10.68 -19.78
CA ILE A 128 -17.37 11.29 -19.98
C ILE A 128 -17.84 11.95 -18.67
N THR A 129 -18.73 12.94 -18.75
CA THR A 129 -19.34 13.54 -17.56
C THR A 129 -20.45 12.67 -17.00
N PHE A 130 -20.81 12.87 -15.73
CA PHE A 130 -21.94 12.16 -15.14
C PHE A 130 -23.24 12.47 -15.88
N THR A 131 -23.46 13.74 -16.22
CA THR A 131 -24.64 14.21 -16.95
C THR A 131 -24.76 13.54 -18.31
N ASP A 132 -23.67 13.45 -19.07
CA ASP A 132 -23.69 12.80 -20.37
C ASP A 132 -23.91 11.28 -20.25
N MET A 133 -23.31 10.64 -19.24
CA MET A 133 -23.56 9.23 -18.95
C MET A 133 -25.03 8.99 -18.56
N LEU A 134 -25.62 9.89 -17.78
CA LEU A 134 -27.04 9.82 -17.41
C LEU A 134 -27.94 10.00 -18.63
N ASN A 135 -27.58 10.89 -19.56
CA ASN A 135 -28.31 11.06 -20.82
C ASN A 135 -28.24 9.80 -21.70
N LEU A 136 -27.07 9.14 -21.78
CA LEU A 136 -26.94 7.84 -22.45
C LEU A 136 -27.81 6.79 -21.77
N ALA A 137 -27.80 6.73 -20.44
CA ALA A 137 -28.55 5.75 -19.66
C ALA A 137 -30.08 5.93 -19.77
N LYS A 138 -30.55 7.15 -20.04
CA LYS A 138 -31.98 7.48 -20.26
C LYS A 138 -32.49 7.14 -21.67
N HIS A 139 -31.63 6.65 -22.58
CA HIS A 139 -32.08 6.21 -23.90
C HIS A 139 -33.24 5.21 -23.78
N PRO A 140 -34.29 5.27 -24.62
CA PRO A 140 -35.48 4.41 -24.51
C PRO A 140 -35.16 2.91 -24.40
N ASP A 141 -34.12 2.45 -25.09
CA ASP A 141 -33.69 1.04 -25.07
C ASP A 141 -33.00 0.60 -23.75
N ILE A 142 -32.51 1.55 -22.95
CA ILE A 142 -31.81 1.29 -21.68
C ILE A 142 -32.74 1.60 -20.49
N ASN A 143 -33.43 2.75 -20.56
CA ASN A 143 -34.44 3.19 -19.60
C ASN A 143 -33.96 3.21 -18.13
N ILE A 144 -32.71 3.63 -17.88
CA ILE A 144 -32.19 3.90 -16.53
C ILE A 144 -32.50 5.36 -16.20
N ILE A 145 -33.65 5.58 -15.56
CA ILE A 145 -34.13 6.91 -15.19
C ILE A 145 -33.60 7.34 -13.82
N LYS A 146 -33.51 6.40 -12.87
CA LYS A 146 -33.07 6.66 -11.50
C LYS A 146 -31.55 6.80 -11.44
N GLU A 147 -31.10 7.87 -10.78
CA GLU A 147 -29.67 8.11 -10.57
C GLU A 147 -29.00 6.98 -9.79
N ASP A 148 -29.68 6.42 -8.78
CA ASP A 148 -29.16 5.31 -7.97
C ASP A 148 -28.88 4.04 -8.80
N ASP A 149 -29.73 3.75 -9.79
CA ASP A 149 -29.53 2.62 -10.71
C ASP A 149 -28.27 2.82 -11.56
N LEU A 150 -28.01 4.06 -11.99
CA LEU A 150 -26.79 4.41 -12.72
C LEU A 150 -25.56 4.34 -11.80
N LEU A 151 -25.65 4.85 -10.58
CA LEU A 151 -24.56 4.76 -9.60
C LEU A 151 -24.20 3.31 -9.29
N LEU A 152 -25.21 2.43 -9.17
CA LEU A 152 -24.98 1.00 -8.99
C LEU A 152 -24.24 0.39 -10.18
N PHE A 153 -24.63 0.74 -11.41
CA PHE A 153 -23.92 0.32 -12.63
C PHE A 153 -22.48 0.85 -12.65
N LEU A 154 -22.25 2.12 -12.35
CA LEU A 154 -20.91 2.73 -12.36
C LEU A 154 -19.98 2.13 -11.31
N ARG A 155 -20.50 1.89 -10.09
CA ARG A 155 -19.75 1.18 -9.03
C ARG A 155 -19.40 -0.24 -9.46
N PHE A 156 -20.34 -0.94 -10.09
CA PHE A 156 -20.08 -2.28 -10.63
C PHE A 156 -18.96 -2.26 -11.68
N GLN A 157 -19.07 -1.41 -12.69
CA GLN A 157 -18.08 -1.28 -13.77
C GLN A 157 -16.71 -0.81 -13.25
N HIS A 158 -16.69 0.02 -12.20
CA HIS A 158 -15.47 0.41 -11.51
C HIS A 158 -14.79 -0.78 -10.80
N ASN A 159 -15.57 -1.57 -10.08
CA ASN A 159 -15.07 -2.71 -9.31
C ASN A 159 -14.49 -3.82 -10.20
N VAL A 160 -15.06 -4.04 -11.39
CA VAL A 160 -14.50 -4.99 -12.38
C VAL A 160 -13.36 -4.41 -13.20
N GLY A 161 -13.06 -3.11 -13.05
CA GLY A 161 -11.95 -2.44 -13.73
C GLY A 161 -12.23 -2.06 -15.18
N ASN A 162 -13.48 -2.07 -15.64
CA ASN A 162 -13.85 -1.65 -17.00
C ASN A 162 -13.85 -0.14 -17.19
N ILE A 163 -14.11 0.61 -16.11
CA ILE A 163 -14.04 2.07 -16.03
C ILE A 163 -13.40 2.48 -14.70
N ILE A 164 -13.05 3.77 -14.56
CA ILE A 164 -12.68 4.35 -13.26
C ILE A 164 -13.70 5.43 -12.90
N PHE A 165 -14.33 5.28 -11.72
CA PHE A 165 -15.33 6.19 -11.22
C PHE A 165 -15.12 6.46 -9.73
N PHE A 166 -15.17 7.73 -9.34
CA PHE A 166 -15.14 8.14 -7.94
C PHE A 166 -16.30 9.09 -7.67
N GLU A 167 -17.13 8.78 -6.68
CA GLU A 167 -18.33 9.59 -6.37
C GLU A 167 -18.01 11.03 -5.98
N ASN A 168 -16.88 11.26 -5.30
CA ASN A 168 -16.48 12.61 -4.89
C ASN A 168 -15.94 13.47 -6.05
N ILE A 169 -15.68 12.88 -7.21
CA ILE A 169 -15.38 13.59 -8.48
C ILE A 169 -16.25 13.02 -9.60
N ARG A 170 -17.57 12.88 -9.32
CA ARG A 170 -18.57 12.19 -10.16
C ARG A 170 -18.58 12.59 -11.63
N ASP A 171 -18.25 13.84 -11.95
CA ASP A 171 -18.26 14.36 -13.32
C ASP A 171 -17.06 13.90 -14.17
N LEU A 172 -16.18 13.07 -13.61
CA LEU A 172 -15.05 12.50 -14.33
C LEU A 172 -15.14 10.97 -14.32
N ILE A 173 -15.93 10.43 -15.24
CA ILE A 173 -16.03 8.99 -15.47
C ILE A 173 -15.00 8.62 -16.53
N ILE A 174 -13.93 7.93 -16.13
CA ILE A 174 -12.87 7.52 -17.05
C ILE A 174 -13.29 6.22 -17.71
N LEU A 175 -13.53 6.27 -19.02
CA LEU A 175 -13.95 5.11 -19.80
C LEU A 175 -12.79 4.15 -20.06
N LYS A 176 -11.57 4.66 -20.23
CA LYS A 176 -10.39 3.83 -20.53
C LYS A 176 -9.38 3.87 -19.37
N PRO A 177 -9.36 2.86 -18.48
CA PRO A 177 -8.36 2.75 -17.43
C PRO A 177 -6.91 2.78 -17.97
N GLN A 178 -6.66 2.15 -19.12
CA GLN A 178 -5.34 2.16 -19.76
C GLN A 178 -4.88 3.58 -20.13
N TRP A 179 -5.79 4.43 -20.62
CA TRP A 179 -5.47 5.83 -20.93
C TRP A 179 -4.98 6.58 -19.68
N LEU A 180 -5.59 6.33 -18.53
CA LEU A 180 -5.15 6.92 -17.26
C LEU A 180 -3.77 6.37 -16.84
N ALA A 181 -3.56 5.07 -16.97
CA ALA A 181 -2.28 4.44 -16.66
C ALA A 181 -1.15 4.99 -17.54
N ASP A 182 -1.43 5.20 -18.83
CA ASP A 182 -0.49 5.81 -19.77
C ASP A 182 -0.16 7.25 -19.37
N ALA A 183 -1.14 8.05 -18.92
CA ALA A 183 -0.91 9.38 -18.39
C ALA A 183 0.07 9.34 -17.19
N PHE A 184 -0.16 8.46 -16.22
CA PHE A 184 0.71 8.34 -15.05
C PHE A 184 2.11 7.87 -15.40
N ARG A 185 2.23 6.99 -16.38
CA ARG A 185 3.52 6.53 -16.92
C ARG A 185 4.36 7.72 -17.44
N CYS A 186 3.74 8.76 -18.02
CA CYS A 186 4.45 9.96 -18.46
C CYS A 186 5.18 10.68 -17.31
N LEU A 187 4.69 10.56 -16.07
CA LEU A 187 5.23 11.25 -14.90
C LEU A 187 6.32 10.46 -14.17
N VAL A 188 6.20 9.14 -14.13
CA VAL A 188 7.10 8.27 -13.35
C VAL A 188 8.23 7.67 -14.19
N SER A 189 8.17 7.72 -15.53
CA SER A 189 9.12 7.01 -16.38
C SER A 189 10.57 7.49 -16.22
N ASP A 190 11.46 6.53 -15.99
CA ASP A 190 12.90 6.70 -15.87
C ASP A 190 13.57 7.06 -17.21
N ARG A 191 12.85 6.89 -18.33
CA ARG A 191 13.35 7.13 -19.70
C ARG A 191 13.31 8.60 -20.13
N ILE A 192 13.21 9.52 -19.17
CA ILE A 192 13.16 10.96 -19.42
C ILE A 192 14.55 11.53 -19.20
N ASP A 193 15.19 11.96 -20.29
CA ASP A 193 16.41 12.76 -20.20
C ASP A 193 16.04 14.18 -19.80
N GLY A 194 16.07 14.44 -18.49
CA GLY A 194 15.68 15.74 -17.92
C GLY A 194 16.40 16.93 -18.52
N ARG A 195 17.60 16.74 -19.09
CA ARG A 195 18.39 17.78 -19.77
C ARG A 195 17.70 18.38 -20.99
N ARG A 196 16.70 17.68 -21.55
CA ARG A 196 15.92 18.13 -22.71
C ARG A 196 14.65 18.89 -22.32
N LEU A 197 14.34 19.00 -21.03
CA LEU A 197 13.15 19.68 -20.53
C LEU A 197 13.43 21.18 -20.38
N ARG A 198 12.46 22.02 -20.76
CA ARG A 198 12.48 23.47 -20.54
C ARG A 198 12.50 23.76 -19.04
N HIS A 199 11.76 22.99 -18.24
CA HIS A 199 11.70 23.14 -16.78
C HIS A 199 12.72 22.24 -16.06
N LEU A 200 14.00 22.30 -16.46
CA LEU A 200 15.09 21.50 -15.87
C LEU A 200 15.25 21.71 -14.35
N GLN A 201 15.00 22.92 -13.85
CA GLN A 201 15.07 23.22 -12.41
C GLN A 201 13.98 22.47 -11.63
N ASP A 202 12.74 22.51 -12.11
CA ASP A 202 11.61 21.76 -11.52
C ASP A 202 11.86 20.25 -11.59
N TRP A 203 12.46 19.77 -12.69
CA TRP A 203 12.83 18.35 -12.82
C TRP A 203 13.87 17.95 -11.78
N THR A 204 14.83 18.83 -11.51
CA THR A 204 15.85 18.63 -10.47
C THR A 204 15.21 18.60 -9.09
N LEU A 205 14.26 19.49 -8.79
CA LEU A 205 13.50 19.50 -7.54
C LEU A 205 12.67 18.21 -7.37
N LEU A 206 12.09 17.67 -8.44
CA LEU A 206 11.39 16.39 -8.40
C LEU A 206 12.34 15.27 -8.00
N LYS A 207 13.52 15.17 -8.63
CA LYS A 207 14.47 14.10 -8.34
C LYS A 207 15.14 14.24 -6.96
N GLN A 208 15.36 15.45 -6.50
CA GLN A 208 16.06 15.71 -5.24
C GLN A 208 15.15 15.83 -4.02
N GLN A 209 13.88 16.19 -4.21
CA GLN A 209 12.95 16.49 -3.11
C GLN A 209 11.54 15.92 -3.32
N GLY A 210 11.26 15.26 -4.44
CA GLY A 210 9.90 14.79 -4.75
C GLY A 210 8.91 15.92 -5.08
N LYS A 211 9.39 17.14 -5.32
CA LYS A 211 8.57 18.34 -5.63
C LYS A 211 8.33 18.47 -7.13
N ILE A 212 7.08 18.63 -7.54
CA ILE A 212 6.70 18.77 -8.95
C ILE A 212 5.81 20.00 -9.15
N SER A 213 6.12 20.80 -10.17
CA SER A 213 5.32 21.97 -10.56
C SER A 213 4.27 21.61 -11.60
N GLU A 214 3.23 22.43 -11.72
CA GLU A 214 2.22 22.26 -12.78
C GLU A 214 2.81 22.45 -14.19
N SER A 215 3.78 23.35 -14.33
CA SER A 215 4.52 23.59 -15.58
C SER A 215 5.27 22.34 -16.02
N LEU A 216 5.97 21.68 -15.10
CA LEU A 216 6.66 20.43 -15.41
C LEU A 216 5.68 19.30 -15.75
N ILE A 217 4.57 19.16 -15.03
CA ILE A 217 3.53 18.15 -15.36
C ILE A 217 3.06 18.34 -16.81
N THR A 218 2.75 19.58 -17.19
CA THR A 218 2.30 19.92 -18.54
C THR A 218 3.35 19.52 -19.58
N GLU A 219 4.61 19.86 -19.34
CA GLU A 219 5.71 19.51 -20.25
C GLU A 219 5.94 17.99 -20.35
N LEU A 220 5.80 17.25 -19.25
CA LEU A 220 5.95 15.79 -19.25
C LEU A 220 4.85 15.11 -20.08
N PHE A 221 3.61 15.62 -20.01
CA PHE A 221 2.52 15.15 -20.86
C PHE A 221 2.76 15.45 -22.34
N GLU A 222 3.17 16.68 -22.67
CA GLU A 222 3.46 17.10 -24.05
C GLU A 222 4.61 16.29 -24.67
N SER A 223 5.71 16.12 -23.94
CA SER A 223 6.97 15.57 -24.47
C SER A 223 6.97 14.05 -24.70
N LYS A 224 6.22 13.27 -23.89
CA LYS A 224 6.19 11.80 -24.00
C LYS A 224 4.96 11.24 -24.67
N CYS A 225 3.83 11.92 -24.50
CA CYS A 225 2.53 11.29 -24.62
C CYS A 225 1.56 12.07 -25.54
N GLY A 226 2.04 13.18 -26.10
CA GLY A 226 1.33 14.04 -27.04
C GLY A 226 0.35 15.01 -26.35
N SER A 227 -0.27 15.88 -27.16
CA SER A 227 -1.18 16.93 -26.68
C SER A 227 -2.47 16.40 -26.04
N GLN A 228 -2.80 15.12 -26.23
CA GLN A 228 -4.04 14.50 -25.72
C GLN A 228 -4.18 14.59 -24.20
N PHE A 229 -3.07 14.53 -23.45
CA PHE A 229 -3.08 14.61 -21.99
C PHE A 229 -3.00 16.05 -21.49
N ALA A 230 -2.24 16.90 -22.19
CA ALA A 230 -2.09 18.32 -21.84
C ALA A 230 -3.44 19.04 -21.81
N GLY A 231 -4.32 18.77 -22.78
CA GLY A 231 -5.69 19.32 -22.81
C GLY A 231 -6.60 18.84 -21.68
N GLN A 232 -6.23 17.77 -20.98
CA GLN A 232 -7.00 17.16 -19.88
C GLN A 232 -6.35 17.32 -18.50
N LYS A 233 -5.35 18.20 -18.39
CA LYS A 233 -4.56 18.36 -17.16
C LYS A 233 -5.39 18.56 -15.89
N VAL A 234 -6.46 19.36 -15.96
CA VAL A 234 -7.31 19.68 -14.79
C VAL A 234 -8.01 18.42 -14.28
N ASN A 235 -8.51 17.60 -15.20
CA ASN A 235 -9.17 16.34 -14.89
C ASN A 235 -8.16 15.32 -14.34
N LEU A 236 -7.01 15.17 -15.00
CA LEU A 236 -5.94 14.29 -14.53
C LEU A 236 -5.42 14.68 -13.14
N HIS A 237 -5.27 15.99 -12.86
CA HIS A 237 -4.89 16.49 -11.53
C HIS A 237 -5.85 16.02 -10.44
N LYS A 238 -7.17 16.18 -10.65
CA LYS A 238 -8.18 15.71 -9.68
C LYS A 238 -8.05 14.22 -9.41
N VAL A 239 -7.77 13.41 -10.44
CA VAL A 239 -7.61 11.96 -10.31
C VAL A 239 -6.30 11.62 -9.59
N MET A 240 -5.20 12.32 -9.89
CA MET A 240 -3.92 12.12 -9.22
C MET A 240 -3.98 12.50 -7.73
N GLU A 241 -4.64 13.60 -7.40
CA GLU A 241 -4.88 14.01 -6.01
C GLU A 241 -5.83 13.04 -5.31
N LYS A 242 -6.84 12.54 -6.03
CA LYS A 242 -7.70 11.47 -5.53
C LYS A 242 -6.84 10.28 -5.19
N LEU A 243 -6.06 9.73 -6.12
CA LEU A 243 -5.25 8.51 -5.94
C LEU A 243 -4.00 8.67 -5.06
N ASP A 244 -3.83 9.81 -4.38
CA ASP A 244 -2.67 10.10 -3.52
C ASP A 244 -1.32 10.04 -4.27
N ILE A 245 -1.35 10.22 -5.60
CA ILE A 245 -0.17 10.33 -6.45
C ILE A 245 0.47 11.71 -6.27
N LEU A 246 -0.38 12.75 -6.21
CA LEU A 246 0.02 14.12 -5.94
C LEU A 246 -0.61 14.63 -4.65
N VAL A 247 0.16 15.36 -3.86
CA VAL A 247 -0.32 16.03 -2.66
C VAL A 247 0.01 17.51 -2.75
N LYS A 248 -1.03 18.35 -2.70
CA LYS A 248 -0.87 19.80 -2.68
C LYS A 248 -0.42 20.24 -1.29
N ILE A 249 0.67 21.00 -1.22
CA ILE A 249 1.11 21.64 0.03
C ILE A 249 0.42 23.00 0.14
N PRO A 250 -0.23 23.33 1.28
CA PRO A 250 -0.83 24.64 1.47
C PRO A 250 0.18 25.76 1.22
N ASN A 251 -0.26 26.81 0.51
CA ASN A 251 0.55 27.99 0.17
C ASN A 251 1.83 27.71 -0.65
N SER A 252 1.93 26.54 -1.29
CA SER A 252 3.03 26.20 -2.20
C SER A 252 2.58 26.22 -3.67
N SER A 253 3.49 26.61 -4.56
CA SER A 253 3.33 26.46 -6.02
C SER A 253 3.66 25.05 -6.52
N TYR A 254 4.08 24.15 -5.63
CA TYR A 254 4.47 22.78 -5.96
C TYR A 254 3.55 21.76 -5.30
N TYR A 255 3.49 20.58 -5.93
CA TYR A 255 2.94 19.36 -5.37
C TYR A 255 4.08 18.46 -4.90
N ILE A 256 3.79 17.57 -3.95
CA ILE A 256 4.67 16.47 -3.59
C ILE A 256 4.17 15.20 -4.27
N MET A 257 5.09 14.43 -4.86
CA MET A 257 4.81 13.11 -5.42
C MET A 257 5.53 12.04 -4.57
N PRO A 258 4.85 11.39 -3.62
CA PRO A 258 5.49 10.50 -2.65
C PRO A 258 6.32 9.36 -3.27
N SER A 259 5.83 8.79 -4.37
CA SER A 259 6.54 7.73 -5.12
C SER A 259 7.87 8.18 -5.73
N MET A 260 8.06 9.49 -5.91
CA MET A 260 9.27 10.10 -6.48
C MET A 260 10.16 10.78 -5.45
N MET A 261 9.87 10.63 -4.15
CA MET A 261 10.78 11.09 -3.10
C MET A 261 12.17 10.45 -3.30
N PRO A 262 13.25 11.19 -2.96
CA PRO A 262 14.61 10.67 -3.02
C PRO A 262 14.84 9.55 -1.99
N SER A 263 15.89 8.75 -2.20
CA SER A 263 16.35 7.82 -1.17
C SER A 263 17.36 8.49 -0.25
N SER A 264 17.35 8.16 1.04
CA SER A 264 18.38 8.56 2.00
C SER A 264 18.51 7.49 3.08
N THR A 265 19.61 7.51 3.82
CA THR A 265 19.81 6.62 4.97
C THR A 265 19.30 7.28 6.25
N PHE A 266 18.90 6.47 7.21
CA PHE A 266 18.45 6.95 8.50
C PHE A 266 19.49 7.83 9.20
N ASP A 267 20.76 7.43 9.17
CA ASP A 267 21.84 8.19 9.82
C ASP A 267 22.05 9.57 9.18
N VAL A 268 21.93 9.68 7.85
CA VAL A 268 22.02 10.97 7.15
C VAL A 268 20.87 11.89 7.56
N VAL A 269 19.63 11.38 7.59
CA VAL A 269 18.47 12.17 8.03
C VAL A 269 18.64 12.60 9.48
N CYS A 270 19.00 11.68 10.37
CA CYS A 270 19.25 11.98 11.78
C CYS A 270 20.30 13.07 11.99
N LYS A 271 21.39 13.05 11.20
CA LYS A 271 22.44 14.06 11.24
C LYS A 271 21.94 15.42 10.73
N THR A 272 21.30 15.45 9.57
CA THR A 272 20.81 16.68 8.93
C THR A 272 19.79 17.40 9.80
N PHE A 273 18.91 16.65 10.47
CA PHE A 273 17.82 17.19 11.28
C PHE A 273 18.09 17.18 12.79
N GLY A 274 19.32 16.86 13.22
CA GLY A 274 19.73 16.94 14.63
C GLY A 274 19.00 15.97 15.58
N ILE A 275 18.40 14.91 15.06
CA ILE A 275 17.51 13.99 15.81
C ILE A 275 18.27 13.25 16.92
N LEU A 276 19.55 12.94 16.70
CA LEU A 276 20.42 12.26 17.65
C LEU A 276 21.17 13.22 18.59
N SER A 277 20.85 14.51 18.57
CA SER A 277 21.48 15.48 19.48
C SER A 277 21.06 15.22 20.94
N LYS A 278 21.94 15.61 21.88
CA LYS A 278 21.71 15.46 23.32
C LYS A 278 20.61 16.39 23.85
N ASN A 279 20.31 17.47 23.13
CA ASN A 279 19.33 18.49 23.50
C ASN A 279 17.92 18.16 22.97
N CYS A 280 17.69 16.89 22.64
CA CYS A 280 16.47 16.43 22.03
C CYS A 280 15.85 15.32 22.87
N HIS A 281 14.57 15.48 23.20
CA HIS A 281 13.78 14.48 23.89
C HIS A 281 13.04 13.61 22.87
N ARG A 282 13.15 12.29 23.01
CA ARG A 282 12.58 11.31 22.09
C ARG A 282 11.65 10.34 22.83
N SER A 283 10.52 10.01 22.21
CA SER A 283 9.67 8.92 22.68
C SER A 283 10.34 7.58 22.44
N SER A 284 9.87 6.54 23.10
CA SER A 284 10.02 5.19 22.57
C SER A 284 9.47 5.12 21.14
N TRP A 285 9.97 4.20 20.33
CA TRP A 285 9.34 3.90 19.07
C TRP A 285 8.12 3.02 19.30
N ILE A 286 7.04 3.31 18.59
CA ILE A 286 6.01 2.33 18.27
C ILE A 286 6.30 1.76 16.89
N CYS A 287 6.28 0.43 16.77
CA CYS A 287 6.62 -0.30 15.56
C CYS A 287 5.44 -1.19 15.16
N LEU A 288 4.83 -0.89 14.02
CA LEU A 288 3.78 -1.70 13.41
C LEU A 288 4.46 -2.71 12.50
N LYS A 289 4.54 -3.96 12.94
CA LYS A 289 5.20 -5.04 12.22
C LYS A 289 4.17 -5.86 11.44
N PHE A 290 4.17 -5.70 10.13
CA PHE A 290 3.24 -6.32 9.20
C PHE A 290 3.66 -7.74 8.82
N VAL A 291 2.67 -8.59 8.54
CA VAL A 291 2.94 -9.89 7.90
C VAL A 291 3.49 -9.68 6.48
N PHE A 292 2.88 -8.74 5.76
CA PHE A 292 3.35 -8.20 4.49
C PHE A 292 3.03 -6.71 4.43
N LEU A 293 4.01 -5.90 4.05
CA LEU A 293 3.85 -4.47 3.87
C LEU A 293 3.88 -4.14 2.36
N PRO A 294 2.74 -3.77 1.75
CA PRO A 294 2.71 -3.41 0.33
C PRO A 294 3.67 -2.24 0.02
N PRO A 295 4.43 -2.26 -1.08
CA PRO A 295 5.41 -1.22 -1.38
C PRO A 295 4.84 0.20 -1.47
N SER A 296 3.59 0.33 -1.95
CA SER A 296 2.90 1.61 -2.06
C SER A 296 2.36 2.14 -0.72
N PHE A 297 2.32 1.30 0.32
CA PHE A 297 1.71 1.65 1.60
C PHE A 297 2.34 2.90 2.22
N PHE A 298 3.67 2.98 2.21
CA PHE A 298 4.37 4.15 2.76
C PHE A 298 4.07 5.42 1.97
N ASN A 299 3.89 5.34 0.65
CA ASN A 299 3.52 6.50 -0.16
C ASN A 299 2.14 7.06 0.27
N TYR A 300 1.17 6.17 0.51
CA TYR A 300 -0.15 6.57 1.01
C TYR A 300 -0.09 7.14 2.42
N LEU A 301 0.73 6.55 3.29
CA LEU A 301 0.95 7.07 4.65
C LEU A 301 1.57 8.47 4.60
N SER A 302 2.65 8.65 3.84
CA SER A 302 3.27 9.95 3.62
C SER A 302 2.27 10.97 3.06
N ALA A 303 1.42 10.57 2.11
CA ALA A 303 0.40 11.43 1.54
C ALA A 303 -0.64 11.88 2.58
N SER A 304 -1.09 10.96 3.43
CA SER A 304 -2.00 11.27 4.54
C SER A 304 -1.38 12.25 5.52
N PHE A 305 -0.12 12.03 5.93
CA PHE A 305 0.59 12.94 6.82
C PHE A 305 0.78 14.34 6.19
N LEU A 306 1.10 14.43 4.90
CA LEU A 306 1.25 15.70 4.18
C LEU A 306 -0.05 16.52 4.10
N ARG A 307 -1.23 15.89 4.26
CA ARG A 307 -2.51 16.60 4.31
C ARG A 307 -2.76 17.24 5.68
N ASN A 308 -2.17 16.70 6.73
CA ASN A 308 -2.40 17.11 8.12
C ASN A 308 -1.25 17.90 8.72
N TYR A 309 -0.02 17.71 8.22
CA TYR A 309 1.21 18.25 8.79
C TYR A 309 2.13 18.84 7.74
N TYR A 310 2.91 19.84 8.13
CA TYR A 310 3.97 20.39 7.29
C TYR A 310 5.22 19.51 7.38
N PRO A 311 5.88 19.21 6.25
CA PRO A 311 7.15 18.49 6.28
C PRO A 311 8.22 19.36 6.94
N SER A 312 8.98 18.79 7.87
CA SER A 312 10.05 19.52 8.55
C SER A 312 11.13 19.94 7.56
N GLN A 313 11.67 21.14 7.74
CA GLN A 313 12.67 21.71 6.83
C GLN A 313 13.87 22.28 7.57
N VAL A 314 15.07 22.03 7.05
CA VAL A 314 16.34 22.64 7.51
C VAL A 314 17.14 23.06 6.27
N ASN A 315 17.59 24.32 6.20
CA ASN A 315 18.39 24.84 5.08
C ASN A 315 17.80 24.52 3.69
N ASN A 316 16.50 24.69 3.50
CA ASN A 316 15.74 24.36 2.28
C ASN A 316 15.69 22.88 1.89
N VAL A 317 16.18 21.98 2.74
CA VAL A 317 16.03 20.53 2.62
C VAL A 317 14.82 20.09 3.42
N ILE A 318 13.85 19.50 2.74
CA ILE A 318 12.65 18.93 3.37
C ILE A 318 12.92 17.50 3.82
N ALA A 319 12.32 17.08 4.93
CA ALA A 319 12.49 15.75 5.50
C ALA A 319 11.55 14.71 4.84
N LEU A 320 11.57 14.59 3.52
CA LEU A 320 10.74 13.65 2.76
C LEU A 320 11.60 12.74 1.89
N TYR A 321 11.74 11.48 2.31
CA TYR A 321 12.54 10.45 1.64
C TYR A 321 11.76 9.15 1.55
N ARG A 322 12.17 8.27 0.63
CA ARG A 322 11.62 6.91 0.53
C ARG A 322 11.84 6.17 1.84
N GLY A 323 10.74 5.84 2.50
CA GLY A 323 10.75 5.14 3.79
C GLY A 323 11.17 5.99 4.99
N ILE A 324 11.38 7.30 4.86
CA ILE A 324 11.71 8.19 5.99
C ILE A 324 11.08 9.56 5.77
N CYS A 325 10.13 9.94 6.63
CA CYS A 325 9.52 11.27 6.62
C CYS A 325 9.58 11.90 8.01
N MET A 326 9.72 13.22 8.08
CA MET A 326 9.57 13.97 9.33
C MET A 326 8.64 15.16 9.13
N PHE A 327 7.73 15.35 10.08
CA PHE A 327 6.69 16.37 10.03
C PHE A 327 6.66 17.19 11.31
N ASP A 328 6.36 18.47 11.19
CA ASP A 328 6.14 19.36 12.33
C ASP A 328 4.70 19.16 12.84
N ILE A 329 4.57 18.82 14.12
CA ILE A 329 3.27 18.48 14.76
C ILE A 329 2.79 19.58 15.72
N ASP A 330 3.56 20.64 15.88
CA ASP A 330 3.19 21.85 16.60
C ASP A 330 3.52 23.11 15.79
N SER A 331 2.85 24.20 16.12
CA SER A 331 3.04 25.49 15.43
C SER A 331 4.44 26.09 15.64
N SER A 332 5.13 25.68 16.72
CA SER A 332 6.49 26.14 17.01
C SER A 332 7.56 25.43 16.16
N GLY A 333 7.23 24.28 15.56
CA GLY A 333 8.18 23.40 14.88
C GLY A 333 9.16 22.71 15.82
N CYS A 334 8.99 22.83 17.14
CA CYS A 334 9.84 22.17 18.14
C CYS A 334 9.45 20.71 18.37
N LYS A 335 8.19 20.34 18.15
CA LYS A 335 7.73 18.95 18.21
C LYS A 335 7.58 18.43 16.80
N LYS A 336 8.16 17.27 16.56
CA LYS A 336 8.17 16.61 15.26
C LYS A 336 7.79 15.15 15.39
N ILE A 337 7.21 14.59 14.35
CA ILE A 337 7.06 13.15 14.19
C ILE A 337 7.98 12.63 13.10
N LEU A 338 8.75 11.61 13.45
CA LEU A 338 9.57 10.83 12.54
C LEU A 338 8.83 9.52 12.19
N VAL A 339 8.58 9.32 10.90
CA VAL A 339 7.94 8.12 10.34
C VAL A 339 8.97 7.38 9.50
N THR A 340 9.19 6.11 9.79
CA THR A 340 10.20 5.29 9.12
C THR A 340 9.62 3.96 8.65
N MET A 341 10.17 3.42 7.57
CA MET A 341 9.80 2.11 7.02
C MET A 341 11.05 1.26 6.84
N SER A 342 10.91 -0.02 7.20
CA SER A 342 11.81 -1.10 6.78
C SER A 342 10.99 -2.16 6.01
N THR A 343 11.54 -3.34 5.76
CA THR A 343 10.94 -4.38 4.91
C THR A 343 9.51 -4.77 5.30
N ASP A 344 9.22 -4.85 6.58
CA ASP A 344 7.95 -5.32 7.12
C ASP A 344 7.42 -4.42 8.25
N THR A 345 8.07 -3.30 8.53
CA THR A 345 7.79 -2.51 9.73
C THR A 345 7.69 -1.04 9.41
N ILE A 346 6.63 -0.40 9.89
CA ILE A 346 6.51 1.06 9.98
C ILE A 346 6.75 1.45 11.43
N ALA A 347 7.68 2.36 11.68
CA ALA A 347 7.99 2.82 13.02
C ALA A 347 7.85 4.33 13.14
N LEU A 348 7.23 4.77 14.24
CA LEU A 348 6.97 6.17 14.54
C LEU A 348 7.69 6.57 15.82
N GLN A 349 8.23 7.79 15.85
CA GLN A 349 8.81 8.41 17.02
C GLN A 349 8.48 9.90 17.04
N VAL A 350 7.92 10.37 18.15
CA VAL A 350 7.81 11.80 18.46
C VAL A 350 9.12 12.30 19.05
N VAL A 351 9.54 13.47 18.59
CA VAL A 351 10.82 14.12 18.86
C VAL A 351 10.54 15.57 19.29
N SER A 352 11.07 16.02 20.42
CA SER A 352 10.99 17.41 20.88
C SER A 352 12.38 18.04 20.97
N PHE A 353 12.49 19.26 20.46
CA PHE A 353 13.68 20.12 20.55
C PHE A 353 13.54 21.22 21.61
N SER A 354 12.45 21.23 22.39
CA SER A 354 12.23 22.20 23.47
C SER A 354 13.01 21.86 24.75
N THR A 355 13.43 22.89 25.48
CA THR A 355 14.01 22.79 26.83
C THR A 355 12.95 22.77 27.94
N GLU A 356 11.70 23.11 27.63
CA GLU A 356 10.57 23.06 28.57
C GLU A 356 10.10 21.61 28.82
N GLN A 357 9.62 21.35 30.04
CA GLN A 357 9.38 20.02 30.60
C GLN A 357 8.51 19.08 29.73
N GLN A 358 8.66 17.78 29.97
CA GLN A 358 8.04 16.64 29.28
C GLN A 358 6.49 16.57 29.32
N GLU A 359 5.82 17.60 29.83
CA GLU A 359 4.36 17.62 29.97
C GLU A 359 3.67 17.59 28.59
N GLY A 360 2.77 16.63 28.41
CA GLY A 360 1.99 16.45 27.17
C GLY A 360 2.62 15.54 26.10
N PHE A 361 3.80 14.95 26.34
CA PHE A 361 4.43 14.07 25.34
C PHE A 361 3.62 12.77 25.09
N GLY A 362 3.08 12.19 26.15
CA GLY A 362 2.21 11.01 26.07
C GLY A 362 0.84 11.30 25.46
N SER A 363 0.32 12.53 25.58
CA SER A 363 -0.94 12.86 24.93
C SER A 363 -0.80 12.85 23.41
N THR A 364 0.21 13.57 22.92
CA THR A 364 0.54 13.67 21.50
C THR A 364 0.84 12.33 20.84
N CYS A 365 1.65 11.47 21.48
CA CYS A 365 2.00 10.16 20.91
C CYS A 365 0.75 9.26 20.69
N SER A 366 -0.16 9.21 21.67
CA SER A 366 -1.38 8.41 21.55
C SER A 366 -2.37 8.95 20.53
N ASP A 367 -2.44 10.27 20.36
CA ASP A 367 -3.34 10.90 19.39
C ASP A 367 -2.86 10.58 17.97
N ILE A 368 -1.56 10.73 17.72
CA ILE A 368 -0.89 10.31 16.49
C ILE A 368 -1.11 8.81 16.21
N TYR A 369 -0.96 7.94 17.21
CA TYR A 369 -1.18 6.51 16.99
C TYR A 369 -2.62 6.22 16.60
N SER A 370 -3.59 6.95 17.18
CA SER A 370 -5.00 6.84 16.82
C SER A 370 -5.24 7.29 15.37
N GLU A 371 -4.60 8.37 14.92
CA GLU A 371 -4.64 8.82 13.53
C GLU A 371 -4.07 7.77 12.56
N VAL A 372 -2.91 7.18 12.89
CA VAL A 372 -2.31 6.11 12.07
C VAL A 372 -3.21 4.89 11.99
N LYS A 373 -3.86 4.51 13.11
CA LYS A 373 -4.81 3.40 13.14
C LYS A 373 -6.01 3.68 12.24
N GLN A 374 -6.60 4.89 12.35
CA GLN A 374 -7.70 5.31 11.49
C GLN A 374 -7.28 5.30 10.01
N PHE A 375 -6.10 5.83 9.69
CA PHE A 375 -5.55 5.80 8.33
C PHE A 375 -5.43 4.37 7.80
N ILE A 376 -4.90 3.43 8.60
CA ILE A 376 -4.79 2.02 8.20
C ILE A 376 -6.18 1.44 7.89
N GLU A 377 -7.17 1.69 8.76
CA GLU A 377 -8.55 1.22 8.56
C GLU A 377 -9.19 1.81 7.30
N GLU A 378 -8.98 3.10 7.04
CA GLU A 378 -9.45 3.77 5.82
C GLU A 378 -8.75 3.22 4.56
N MET A 379 -7.44 3.00 4.62
CA MET A 379 -6.63 2.45 3.53
C MET A 379 -7.08 1.01 3.18
N ILE A 380 -7.31 0.18 4.21
CA ILE A 380 -7.85 -1.18 4.05
C ILE A 380 -9.18 -1.14 3.30
N LYS A 381 -10.10 -0.26 3.71
CA LYS A 381 -11.41 -0.10 3.04
C LYS A 381 -11.27 0.42 1.62
N ARG A 382 -10.43 1.44 1.45
CA ARG A 382 -10.31 2.20 0.21
C ARG A 382 -9.65 1.41 -0.92
N TYR A 383 -8.59 0.69 -0.61
CA TYR A 383 -7.82 -0.07 -1.60
C TYR A 383 -8.12 -1.56 -1.55
N MET A 384 -9.09 -1.96 -0.71
CA MET A 384 -9.48 -3.35 -0.47
C MET A 384 -8.27 -4.23 -0.11
N VAL A 385 -7.30 -3.65 0.62
CA VAL A 385 -6.07 -4.33 1.00
C VAL A 385 -6.25 -5.04 2.32
N LYS A 386 -5.90 -6.32 2.37
CA LYS A 386 -5.79 -7.12 3.58
C LYS A 386 -4.37 -7.06 4.12
N ILE A 387 -4.21 -6.25 5.15
CA ILE A 387 -2.99 -6.20 5.95
C ILE A 387 -3.32 -6.52 7.41
N SER A 388 -2.36 -7.13 8.08
CA SER A 388 -2.36 -7.30 9.53
C SER A 388 -0.99 -6.94 10.05
N TYR A 389 -0.96 -6.38 11.25
CA TYR A 389 0.28 -6.03 11.92
C TYR A 389 0.19 -6.35 13.41
N LYS A 390 1.37 -6.61 14.00
CA LYS A 390 1.56 -6.70 15.45
C LYS A 390 2.25 -5.44 15.94
N LEU A 391 1.90 -5.03 17.16
CA LEU A 391 2.58 -3.93 17.83
C LEU A 391 3.86 -4.39 18.48
N HIS A 392 4.92 -3.65 18.23
CA HIS A 392 6.22 -3.77 18.86
C HIS A 392 6.66 -2.41 19.38
N PHE A 393 7.56 -2.41 20.36
CA PHE A 393 8.13 -1.18 20.92
C PHE A 393 9.65 -1.24 20.94
N LYS A 394 10.28 -0.06 20.81
CA LYS A 394 11.74 0.10 20.98
C LYS A 394 12.03 1.31 21.86
N CYS A 395 13.14 1.27 22.58
CA CYS A 395 13.62 2.41 23.37
C CYS A 395 13.93 3.64 22.50
N SER A 396 13.94 4.82 23.10
CA SER A 396 14.12 6.12 22.43
C SER A 396 15.43 6.28 21.65
N ASP A 397 16.49 5.58 22.06
CA ASP A 397 17.85 5.75 21.52
C ASP A 397 18.30 4.58 20.63
N GLY A 398 17.40 3.63 20.36
CA GLY A 398 17.69 2.46 19.53
C GLY A 398 17.29 2.65 18.06
N TYR A 399 17.88 1.86 17.17
CA TYR A 399 17.38 1.75 15.80
C TYR A 399 16.05 0.99 15.79
N TYR A 400 15.06 1.57 15.12
CA TYR A 400 13.67 1.12 15.12
C TYR A 400 13.42 -0.31 14.60
N HIS A 401 14.32 -0.87 13.78
CA HIS A 401 14.13 -2.18 13.13
C HIS A 401 14.90 -3.33 13.80
N LYS A 402 15.54 -3.10 14.96
CA LYS A 402 16.34 -4.13 15.67
C LYS A 402 15.92 -4.26 17.12
N ASP A 403 15.94 -5.47 17.65
CA ASP A 403 15.63 -5.82 19.05
C ASP A 403 14.39 -5.09 19.58
N THR A 404 13.29 -5.18 18.83
CA THR A 404 12.00 -4.63 19.24
C THR A 404 11.28 -5.62 20.14
N PHE A 405 10.48 -5.11 21.07
CA PHE A 405 9.75 -5.91 22.04
C PHE A 405 8.28 -6.02 21.61
N ALA A 406 7.80 -7.23 21.34
CA ALA A 406 6.41 -7.47 21.00
C ALA A 406 5.51 -7.02 22.17
N PHE A 407 4.48 -6.24 21.88
CA PHE A 407 3.59 -5.69 22.91
C PHE A 407 2.96 -6.81 23.74
N GLU A 408 2.50 -7.89 23.08
CA GLU A 408 1.93 -9.09 23.69
C GLU A 408 2.81 -9.74 24.77
N ASN A 409 4.12 -9.47 24.76
CA ASN A 409 5.09 -10.02 25.70
C ASN A 409 5.54 -9.03 26.79
N LEU A 410 5.07 -7.79 26.77
CA LEU A 410 5.45 -6.76 27.73
C LEU A 410 4.45 -6.74 28.91
N THR A 411 4.83 -7.33 30.05
CA THR A 411 4.07 -7.15 31.31
C THR A 411 4.45 -5.86 32.01
N ARG A 412 3.54 -5.29 32.81
CA ARG A 412 3.85 -4.16 33.70
C ARG A 412 5.10 -4.45 34.55
N ASP A 413 5.99 -3.46 34.69
CA ASP A 413 7.25 -3.51 35.45
C ASP A 413 8.35 -4.50 35.01
N GLN A 414 8.17 -5.21 33.89
CA GLN A 414 9.22 -6.07 33.33
C GLN A 414 10.45 -5.25 32.89
N LYS A 415 11.63 -5.71 33.28
CA LYS A 415 12.90 -5.16 32.77
C LYS A 415 13.21 -5.76 31.40
N CYS A 416 13.32 -4.92 30.38
CA CYS A 416 13.66 -5.29 29.02
C CYS A 416 15.10 -4.86 28.72
N PHE A 417 15.97 -5.81 28.37
CA PHE A 417 17.36 -5.49 28.03
C PHE A 417 17.47 -5.04 26.57
N CYS A 418 17.98 -3.84 26.33
CA CYS A 418 18.29 -3.38 24.99
C CYS A 418 19.77 -3.57 24.69
N VAL A 419 20.06 -4.41 23.69
CA VAL A 419 21.43 -4.78 23.28
C VAL A 419 22.22 -3.57 22.76
N GLN A 420 21.57 -2.68 22.00
CA GLN A 420 22.24 -1.60 21.27
C GLN A 420 22.97 -0.59 22.15
N HIS A 421 22.47 -0.34 23.36
CA HIS A 421 23.08 0.59 24.30
C HIS A 421 23.23 -0.03 25.70
N THR A 422 23.23 -1.37 25.75
CA THR A 422 23.53 -2.21 26.93
C THR A 422 22.83 -1.78 28.23
N LYS A 423 21.54 -1.42 28.18
CA LYS A 423 20.75 -0.98 29.35
C LYS A 423 19.41 -1.69 29.45
N TYR A 424 18.93 -1.82 30.70
CA TYR A 424 17.58 -2.25 31.00
C TYR A 424 16.61 -1.08 30.99
N HIS A 425 15.46 -1.28 30.34
CA HIS A 425 14.31 -0.38 30.36
C HIS A 425 13.16 -1.01 31.12
N ARG A 426 12.33 -0.20 31.77
CA ARG A 426 11.02 -0.68 32.25
C ARG A 426 10.07 -0.76 31.06
N SER A 427 9.40 -1.89 30.89
CA SER A 427 8.40 -2.13 29.82
C SER A 427 7.37 -1.01 29.73
N GLU A 428 6.85 -0.54 30.86
CA GLU A 428 5.86 0.55 30.92
C GLU A 428 6.36 1.84 30.26
N LYS A 429 7.64 2.19 30.40
CA LYS A 429 8.23 3.37 29.75
C LYS A 429 8.29 3.24 28.23
N LEU A 430 8.19 2.02 27.69
CA LEU A 430 8.20 1.77 26.25
C LEU A 430 6.82 1.98 25.63
N TYR A 431 5.75 1.49 26.23
CA TYR A 431 4.41 1.57 25.63
C TYR A 431 3.53 2.69 26.18
N SER A 432 3.78 3.18 27.40
CA SER A 432 2.92 4.19 28.04
C SER A 432 2.80 5.52 27.30
N PRO A 433 3.80 6.01 26.54
CA PRO A 433 3.60 7.21 25.72
C PRO A 433 2.54 7.01 24.64
N TRP A 434 2.42 5.80 24.09
CA TRP A 434 1.60 5.52 22.92
C TRP A 434 0.22 4.95 23.25
N ILE A 435 0.11 4.19 24.34
CA ILE A 435 -1.11 3.48 24.73
C ILE A 435 -1.70 4.13 25.96
N LYS A 436 -2.72 5.00 25.81
CA LYS A 436 -3.39 5.70 26.94
C LYS A 436 -4.39 4.83 27.71
N ASN A 437 -5.16 3.98 27.02
CA ASN A 437 -6.35 3.36 27.60
C ASN A 437 -6.04 2.34 28.70
N GLU A 438 -6.56 2.56 29.91
CA GLU A 438 -6.57 1.55 30.98
C GLU A 438 -7.31 0.28 30.56
N VAL A 439 -8.30 0.36 29.67
CA VAL A 439 -9.02 -0.80 29.15
C VAL A 439 -8.14 -1.63 28.20
N GLU A 440 -7.39 -1.00 27.29
CA GLU A 440 -6.45 -1.73 26.41
C GLU A 440 -5.28 -2.31 27.21
N ARG A 441 -4.80 -1.57 28.22
CA ARG A 441 -3.79 -2.05 29.19
C ARG A 441 -4.34 -3.21 30.04
N SER A 442 -5.58 -3.13 30.52
CA SER A 442 -6.24 -4.15 31.34
C SER A 442 -6.62 -5.40 30.55
N LEU A 443 -7.10 -5.25 29.31
CA LEU A 443 -7.34 -6.36 28.39
C LEU A 443 -6.03 -7.07 28.04
N HIS A 444 -4.95 -6.31 27.84
CA HIS A 444 -3.61 -6.86 27.63
C HIS A 444 -3.07 -7.59 28.87
N ASP A 445 -3.12 -6.97 30.05
CA ASP A 445 -2.70 -7.59 31.31
C ASP A 445 -3.52 -8.87 31.59
N ARG A 446 -4.83 -8.88 31.27
CA ARG A 446 -5.69 -10.08 31.36
C ARG A 446 -5.32 -11.15 30.35
N MET A 447 -5.00 -10.79 29.11
CA MET A 447 -4.53 -11.73 28.08
C MET A 447 -3.22 -12.39 28.52
N ILE A 448 -2.21 -11.64 28.95
CA ILE A 448 -0.94 -12.22 29.42
C ILE A 448 -1.15 -13.13 30.64
N THR A 449 -2.00 -12.72 31.59
CA THR A 449 -2.29 -13.52 32.80
C THR A 449 -3.01 -14.83 32.45
N SER A 450 -3.84 -14.83 31.39
CA SER A 450 -4.50 -16.04 30.90
C SER A 450 -3.55 -17.00 30.18
N THR A 451 -2.64 -16.49 29.33
CA THR A 451 -1.63 -17.31 28.63
C THR A 451 -0.67 -17.97 29.62
N LYS A 452 -0.23 -17.23 30.64
CA LYS A 452 0.61 -17.78 31.73
C LYS A 452 -0.11 -18.84 32.58
N LYS A 453 -1.45 -18.78 32.71
CA LYS A 453 -2.24 -19.82 33.41
C LYS A 453 -2.39 -21.09 32.59
N VAL A 454 -2.43 -21.00 31.26
CA VAL A 454 -2.47 -22.17 30.37
C VAL A 454 -1.13 -22.91 30.39
N ASP A 455 -0.01 -22.19 30.44
CA ASP A 455 1.33 -22.79 30.54
C ASP A 455 1.68 -23.35 31.94
N LEU A 456 0.90 -23.01 32.97
CA LEU A 456 1.10 -23.48 34.35
C LEU A 456 0.19 -24.66 34.76
N ASN A 457 -0.60 -25.22 33.85
CA ASN A 457 -1.36 -26.46 34.08
C ASN A 457 -0.79 -27.67 33.30
N PRO A 458 0.35 -28.26 33.72
CA PRO A 458 0.80 -29.55 33.22
C PRO A 458 0.25 -30.69 34.09
N SER A 459 -1.01 -31.09 33.91
CA SER A 459 -1.48 -32.42 34.34
C SER A 459 -2.94 -32.66 33.95
N GLY A 460 -3.16 -33.31 32.81
CA GLY A 460 -4.31 -34.19 32.65
C GLY A 460 -4.04 -35.45 33.45
N GLU A 461 -4.68 -35.57 34.62
CA GLU A 461 -4.77 -36.85 35.33
C GLU A 461 -5.50 -37.86 34.45
N ALA A 462 -4.77 -38.89 34.03
CA ALA A 462 -5.33 -40.10 33.48
C ALA A 462 -6.05 -40.85 34.60
N THR A 463 -7.37 -40.82 34.61
CA THR A 463 -8.18 -41.79 35.36
C THR A 463 -8.18 -43.11 34.59
N ALA A 464 -7.36 -44.04 35.06
CA ALA A 464 -7.49 -45.45 34.74
C ALA A 464 -8.70 -46.01 35.49
N GLY A 465 -9.69 -46.52 34.75
CA GLY A 465 -10.79 -47.33 35.27
C GLY A 465 -10.62 -48.77 34.82
N GLN A 466 -10.53 -49.67 35.80
CA GLN A 466 -10.73 -51.11 35.67
C GLN A 466 -12.17 -51.43 35.26
#